data_AF-A0A7C8HIA1-F1
#
_entry.id   AF-A0A7C8HIA1-F1
#
_cell.length_a   1.000
_cell.length_b   1.000
_cell.length_c   1.000
_cell.angle_alpha   90.00
_cell.angle_beta   90.00
_cell.angle_gamma   90.00
#
_symmetry.space_group_name_H-M   'P 1'
#
loop_
_entity.id
_entity.type
_entity.pdbx_description
1 polymer ?
#
loop_
_entity_poly.entity_id
_entity_poly.type
_entity_poly.pdbx_seq_one_letter_code
_entity_poly.pdbx_strand_id
1 'polypeptide(L)'
;MVQAQPLNPARTPQAALRGDDVFTVIAPDGRANPATDPRLGVETERKLHATMVRTRLIDMQLERLQRQGRIGFHIGSLGEEACIIGSVAAFRAED
;
A
#
# COMPACT_ATOMS: atom_id res chain seq x y z
N MET A 1 -1.68 -6.26 17.19
CA MET A 1 -1.13 -4.94 16.81
C MET A 1 -0.10 -5.15 15.72
N VAL A 2 -0.39 -4.79 14.48
CA VAL A 2 0.65 -4.68 13.45
C VAL A 2 1.46 -3.45 13.83
N GLN A 3 2.70 -3.63 14.27
CA GLN A 3 3.59 -2.50 14.49
C GLN A 3 3.79 -1.81 13.14
N ALA A 4 3.45 -0.51 13.07
CA ALA A 4 3.82 0.31 11.92
C ALA A 4 5.35 0.29 11.85
N GLN A 5 5.89 -0.36 10.82
CA GLN A 5 7.31 -0.34 10.58
C GLN A 5 7.69 1.12 10.25
N PRO A 6 8.76 1.67 10.85
CA PRO A 6 9.19 3.01 10.52
C PRO A 6 9.48 3.10 9.02
N LEU A 7 9.18 4.26 8.42
CA LEU A 7 9.51 4.55 7.03
C LEU A 7 10.99 4.22 6.81
N ASN A 8 11.28 3.26 5.95
CA ASN A 8 12.64 2.92 5.60
C ASN A 8 13.12 3.95 4.57
N PRO A 9 14.09 4.82 4.88
CA PRO A 9 14.54 5.86 3.95
C PRO A 9 15.16 5.29 2.66
N ALA A 10 15.61 4.03 2.66
CA ALA A 10 16.06 3.35 1.45
C ALA A 10 14.91 2.91 0.51
N ARG A 11 13.68 2.79 1.04
CA ARG A 11 12.47 2.43 0.28
C ARG A 11 11.51 3.61 0.07
N THR A 12 11.70 4.67 0.84
CA THR A 12 10.92 5.91 0.76
C THR A 12 11.90 7.08 0.87
N PRO A 13 12.67 7.38 -0.19
CA PRO A 13 13.54 8.53 -0.16
C PRO A 13 12.67 9.79 -0.06
N GLN A 14 12.61 10.41 1.12
CA GLN A 14 11.87 11.67 1.32
C GLN A 14 12.26 12.75 0.31
N ALA A 15 13.48 12.69 -0.24
CA ALA A 15 13.95 13.56 -1.31
C ALA A 15 13.13 13.44 -2.61
N ALA A 16 12.62 12.24 -2.95
CA ALA A 16 11.80 12.03 -4.14
C ALA A 16 10.39 12.64 -4.00
N LEU A 17 9.95 12.93 -2.77
CA LEU A 17 8.66 13.57 -2.48
C LEU A 17 8.76 15.10 -2.44
N ARG A 18 9.93 15.68 -2.71
CA ARG A 18 10.20 17.13 -2.60
C ARG A 18 10.29 17.85 -3.96
N GLY A 19 10.14 17.14 -5.07
CA GLY A 19 10.12 17.72 -6.43
C GLY A 19 8.71 17.79 -6.99
N ASP A 20 8.47 18.74 -7.91
CA ASP A 20 7.20 18.90 -8.64
C ASP A 20 6.86 17.72 -9.57
N ASP A 21 7.79 16.76 -9.74
CA ASP A 21 7.69 15.67 -10.71
C ASP A 21 6.80 14.49 -10.25
N VAL A 22 6.40 14.45 -8.97
CA VAL A 22 5.57 13.36 -8.41
C VAL A 22 4.30 13.92 -7.80
N PHE A 23 3.16 13.54 -8.38
CA PHE A 23 1.86 13.91 -7.84
C PHE A 23 1.61 13.21 -6.49
N THR A 24 1.30 14.00 -5.45
CA THR A 24 1.04 13.49 -4.10
C THR A 24 -0.25 14.07 -3.54
N VAL A 25 -1.04 13.23 -2.86
CA VAL A 25 -2.26 13.64 -2.15
C VAL A 25 -2.03 13.73 -0.65
N ILE A 26 -1.26 12.79 -0.08
CA ILE A 26 -0.96 12.71 1.35
C ILE A 26 0.48 13.15 1.57
N ALA A 27 0.67 14.17 2.41
CA ALA A 27 1.98 14.68 2.80
C ALA A 27 2.69 13.72 3.79
N PRO A 28 4.01 13.84 3.99
CA PRO A 28 4.76 12.97 4.90
C PRO A 28 4.30 13.01 6.37
N ASP A 29 3.57 14.05 6.78
CA ASP A 29 2.96 14.15 8.12
C ASP A 29 1.61 13.41 8.22
N GLY A 30 1.17 12.78 7.13
CA GLY A 30 -0.08 12.02 7.04
C GLY A 30 -1.30 12.86 6.70
N ARG A 31 -1.18 14.17 6.46
CA ARG A 31 -2.31 15.02 6.10
C ARG A 31 -2.56 15.03 4.60
N ALA A 32 -3.83 14.93 4.20
CA ALA A 32 -4.24 15.09 2.81
C ALA A 32 -4.26 16.57 2.41
N ASN A 33 -3.84 16.86 1.17
CA ASN A 33 -3.99 18.18 0.56
C ASN A 33 -5.48 18.41 0.21
N PRO A 34 -6.15 19.43 0.78
CA PRO A 34 -7.57 19.68 0.54
C PRO A 34 -7.94 19.91 -0.93
N ALA A 35 -7.00 20.39 -1.75
CA ALA A 35 -7.24 20.64 -3.18
C ALA A 35 -7.28 19.35 -4.03
N THR A 36 -6.63 18.28 -3.57
CA THR A 36 -6.48 17.02 -4.32
C THR A 36 -7.10 15.82 -3.60
N ASP A 37 -7.66 16.02 -2.41
CA ASP A 37 -8.33 14.98 -1.64
C ASP A 37 -9.59 14.46 -2.36
N PRO A 38 -9.67 13.15 -2.70
CA PRO A 38 -10.84 12.54 -3.30
C PRO A 38 -12.05 12.45 -2.34
N ARG A 39 -11.86 12.74 -1.04
CA ARG A 39 -12.91 12.73 0.00
C ARG A 39 -13.68 11.41 0.04
N LEU A 40 -12.92 10.32 0.05
CA LEU A 40 -13.49 8.98 0.16
C LEU A 40 -14.25 8.84 1.49
N GLY A 41 -15.32 8.03 1.48
CA GLY A 41 -16.01 7.68 2.72
C GLY A 41 -15.11 6.83 3.63
N VAL A 42 -15.21 7.04 4.94
CA VAL A 42 -14.40 6.33 5.97
C VAL A 42 -14.45 4.81 5.82
N GLU A 43 -15.59 4.25 5.43
CA GLU A 43 -15.74 2.82 5.18
C GLU A 43 -14.91 2.34 3.99
N THR A 44 -14.84 3.13 2.92
CA THR A 44 -13.98 2.85 1.76
C THR A 44 -12.51 2.91 2.17
N GLU A 45 -12.09 3.94 2.89
CA GLU A 45 -10.71 4.07 3.38
C GLU A 45 -10.31 2.88 4.27
N ARG A 46 -11.19 2.48 5.20
CA ARG A 46 -10.98 1.31 6.06
C ARG A 46 -10.87 0.03 5.25
N LYS A 47 -11.71 -0.15 4.22
CA LYS A 47 -11.67 -1.31 3.34
C LYS A 47 -10.36 -1.37 2.55
N LEU A 48 -9.89 -0.23 2.01
CA LEU A 48 -8.60 -0.16 1.31
C LEU A 48 -7.44 -0.52 2.24
N HIS A 49 -7.40 0.09 3.42
CA HIS A 49 -6.37 -0.18 4.42
C HIS A 49 -6.38 -1.65 4.86
N ALA A 50 -7.55 -2.20 5.19
CA ALA A 50 -7.68 -3.61 5.57
C ALA A 50 -7.24 -4.56 4.45
N THR A 51 -7.52 -4.20 3.19
CA THR A 51 -7.09 -4.99 2.02
C THR A 51 -5.57 -4.97 1.88
N MET A 52 -4.91 -3.81 2.00
CA MET A 52 -3.45 -3.70 1.97
C MET A 52 -2.78 -4.54 3.08
N VAL A 53 -3.29 -4.43 4.31
CA VAL A 53 -2.79 -5.22 5.45
C VAL A 53 -2.99 -6.72 5.21
N ARG A 54 -4.15 -7.12 4.68
CA ARG A 54 -4.45 -8.52 4.36
C ARG A 54 -3.48 -9.08 3.32
N THR A 55 -3.25 -8.35 2.24
CA THR A 55 -2.29 -8.74 1.19
C THR A 55 -0.91 -8.98 1.78
N ARG A 56 -0.40 -8.04 2.59
CA ARG A 56 0.89 -8.19 3.27
C ARG A 56 0.95 -9.43 4.16
N LEU A 57 -0.11 -9.69 4.94
CA LEU A 57 -0.15 -10.85 5.83
C LEU A 57 -0.15 -12.17 5.06
N ILE A 58 -0.86 -12.23 3.93
CA ILE A 58 -0.88 -13.40 3.05
C ILE A 58 0.50 -13.63 2.45
N ASP A 59 1.13 -12.60 1.88
CA ASP A 59 2.47 -12.68 1.28
C ASP A 59 3.50 -13.19 2.30
N MET A 60 3.46 -12.67 3.53
CA MET A 60 4.33 -13.14 4.61
C MET A 60 4.15 -14.63 4.92
N GLN A 61 2.92 -15.16 4.84
CA GLN A 61 2.70 -16.59 5.02
C GLN A 61 3.14 -17.40 3.80
N LEU A 62 2.87 -16.92 2.59
CA LEU A 62 3.28 -17.59 1.35
C LEU A 62 4.80 -17.67 1.25
N GLU A 63 5.53 -16.61 1.62
CA GLU A 63 6.99 -16.62 1.71
C GLU A 63 7.49 -17.69 2.70
N ARG A 64 6.85 -17.81 3.87
CA ARG A 64 7.20 -18.84 4.86
C ARG A 64 6.96 -20.25 4.32
N LEU A 65 5.82 -20.46 3.66
CA LEU A 65 5.49 -21.76 3.05
C LEU A 65 6.47 -22.12 1.94
N GLN A 66 6.86 -21.15 1.11
CA GLN A 66 7.85 -21.35 0.05
C GLN A 66 9.21 -21.72 0.64
N ARG A 67 9.69 -20.99 1.67
CA ARG A 67 10.96 -21.30 2.35
C ARG A 67 10.97 -22.66 3.05
N GLN A 68 9.81 -23.18 3.41
CA GLN A 68 9.64 -24.54 3.95
C GLN A 68 9.48 -25.62 2.86
N GLY A 69 9.51 -25.25 1.58
CA GLY A 69 9.28 -26.19 0.47
C GLY A 69 7.84 -26.70 0.36
N ARG A 70 6.88 -26.06 1.03
CA ARG A 70 5.47 -26.47 1.06
C ARG A 70 4.68 -25.97 -0.16
N ILE A 71 5.19 -24.95 -0.86
CA ILE A 71 4.72 -24.49 -2.16
C ILE A 71 5.93 -24.28 -3.08
N GLY A 72 5.73 -24.39 -4.40
CA GLY A 72 6.81 -24.30 -5.36
C GLY A 72 7.38 -22.89 -5.56
N PHE A 73 6.52 -21.86 -5.57
CA PHE A 73 6.93 -20.50 -5.93
C PHE A 73 5.99 -19.44 -5.35
N HIS A 74 6.55 -18.29 -4.95
CA HIS A 74 5.82 -17.10 -4.56
C HIS A 74 6.68 -15.84 -4.76
N ILE A 75 6.06 -14.76 -5.24
CA ILE A 75 6.60 -13.41 -5.26
C ILE A 75 5.61 -12.54 -4.50
N GLY A 76 6.06 -11.87 -3.44
CA GLY A 76 5.24 -10.94 -2.67
C GLY A 76 5.30 -9.52 -3.25
N SER A 77 4.40 -8.65 -2.78
CA SER A 77 4.27 -7.26 -3.23
C SER A 77 4.51 -6.26 -2.08
N LEU A 78 5.51 -6.53 -1.24
CA LEU A 78 5.79 -5.70 -0.06
C LEU A 78 6.19 -4.28 -0.47
N GLY A 79 5.38 -3.29 -0.10
CA GLY A 79 5.58 -1.89 -0.47
C GLY A 79 4.83 -1.47 -1.72
N GLU A 80 4.18 -2.40 -2.42
CA GLU A 80 3.44 -2.16 -3.66
C GLU A 80 1.92 -2.31 -3.46
N GLU A 81 1.47 -2.63 -2.24
CA GLU A 81 0.07 -2.98 -1.97
C GLU A 81 -0.88 -1.83 -2.34
N ALA A 82 -0.50 -0.60 -2.04
CA ALA A 82 -1.30 0.59 -2.33
C ALA A 82 -1.40 0.88 -3.83
N CYS A 83 -0.32 0.63 -4.59
CA CYS A 83 -0.30 0.85 -6.04
C CYS A 83 -1.31 -0.06 -6.75
N ILE A 84 -1.37 -1.33 -6.34
CA ILE A 84 -2.27 -2.32 -6.91
C ILE A 84 -3.71 -2.06 -6.46
N ILE A 85 -3.95 -2.00 -5.14
CA ILE A 85 -5.30 -1.92 -4.56
C ILE A 85 -5.94 -0.56 -4.84
N GLY A 86 -5.17 0.53 -4.76
CA GLY A 86 -5.66 1.88 -5.04
C GLY A 86 -6.11 2.04 -6.50
N SER A 87 -5.37 1.47 -7.45
CA SER A 87 -5.72 1.52 -8.87
C SER A 87 -7.03 0.76 -9.14
N VAL A 88 -7.14 -0.47 -8.64
CA VAL A 88 -8.36 -1.29 -8.80
C VAL A 88 -9.57 -0.67 -8.10
N ALA A 89 -9.38 0.04 -6.98
CA ALA A 89 -10.47 0.70 -6.27
C ALA A 89 -11.15 1.82 -7.06
N ALA A 90 -10.48 2.35 -8.10
CA ALA A 90 -11.05 3.34 -9.00
C ALA A 90 -11.88 2.73 -10.14
N PHE A 91 -11.84 1.40 -10.32
CA PHE A 91 -12.56 0.70 -11.38
C PHE A 91 -14.01 0.42 -10.98
N ARG A 92 -14.84 0.19 -12.00
CA ARG A 92 -16.13 -0.49 -11.84
C ARG A 92 -15.89 -1.98 -11.58
N ALA A 93 -16.94 -2.69 -11.16
CA ALA A 93 -16.81 -4.12 -10.88
C ALA A 93 -16.56 -4.95 -12.15
N GLU A 94 -16.95 -4.41 -13.30
CA GLU A 94 -16.93 -5.04 -14.62
C GLU A 94 -15.82 -4.52 -15.57
N ASP A 95 -14.97 -3.59 -15.11
CA ASP A 95 -13.76 -3.20 -15.84
C ASP A 95 -12.68 -4.30 -15.73
#